data_AF-A0A7Z0J9V0-F1
#
_entry.id   AF-A0A7Z0J9V0-F1
#
_cell.length_a   1.000
_cell.length_b   1.000
_cell.length_c   1.000
_cell.angle_alpha   90.00
_cell.angle_beta   90.00
_cell.angle_gamma   90.00
#
_symmetry.space_group_name_H-M   'P 1'
#
loop_
_entity.id
_entity.type
_entity.pdbx_description
1 polymer ?
#
loop_
_entity_poly.entity_id
_entity_poly.type
_entity_poly.pdbx_seq_one_letter_code
_entity_poly.pdbx_strand_id
1 'polypeptide(L)'
;MLATSVIVVLVLLLAVGGFYLVKTRRPVEPGEEETKPEVTGEPAAPEEDRERAEGAVVPPPAHAPPAEAAPTAEPELETPPPSAGRMVRLRARLARSQTSLGQGLLNLLSSDSLDEDAWEEIEDTLITADIGVTAAAQIVESLRTKVKVLGSRGVDEVRGLLREELLAQIGTDTDRTVRTEPHGDRPAVIMVVGVNGTGKTTTTGKLARALVGDGRSVVLGAADTFRAAATEQLQTWGGRVGAPVVRKEEGADPASVAFDAVSRGIEDGADTVIIDTAGRLHTKTGLMDELGKVKRVVEKKSQVDEVLLVLDATTGQNGLRQARVFGEVVNVTGIALTKLDGTAKGGIIVQVQRELGVPVKLVGLGEGPDDLAPFDPEVFVDAVLNGS
;
A
#
# COMPACT_ATOMS: atom_id res chain seq x y z
N MET A 1 29.45 -50.21 -16.52
CA MET A 1 28.97 -50.97 -15.36
C MET A 1 29.12 -50.24 -14.03
N LEU A 2 30.12 -49.38 -13.81
CA LEU A 2 30.30 -48.64 -12.55
C LEU A 2 29.24 -47.56 -12.27
N ALA A 3 28.72 -46.86 -13.28
CA ALA A 3 27.73 -45.78 -13.09
C ALA A 3 26.36 -46.29 -12.63
N THR A 4 25.93 -47.47 -13.09
CA THR A 4 24.65 -48.07 -12.70
C THR A 4 24.66 -48.57 -11.26
N SER A 5 25.80 -49.07 -10.76
CA SER A 5 25.92 -49.52 -9.37
C SER A 5 25.83 -48.37 -8.35
N VAL A 6 26.35 -47.19 -8.68
CA VAL A 6 26.28 -46.01 -7.78
C VAL A 6 24.85 -45.50 -7.63
N ILE A 7 24.07 -45.49 -8.72
CA ILE A 7 22.67 -45.05 -8.69
C ILE A 7 21.81 -45.99 -7.84
N VAL A 8 22.02 -47.32 -7.96
CA VAL A 8 21.27 -48.31 -7.16
C VAL A 8 21.55 -48.16 -5.66
N VAL A 9 22.80 -47.89 -5.28
CA VAL A 9 23.17 -47.66 -3.87
C VAL A 9 22.55 -46.36 -3.34
N LEU A 10 22.52 -45.30 -4.14
CA LEU A 10 21.93 -44.01 -3.73
C LEU A 10 20.41 -44.11 -3.52
N VAL A 11 19.72 -44.84 -4.41
CA VAL A 11 18.27 -45.09 -4.30
C VAL A 11 17.96 -45.95 -3.07
N LEU A 12 18.79 -46.95 -2.77
CA LEU A 12 18.65 -47.77 -1.56
C LEU A 12 18.86 -46.95 -0.29
N LEU A 13 19.86 -46.05 -0.25
CA LEU A 13 20.10 -45.18 0.89
C LEU A 13 18.95 -44.18 1.12
N LEU A 14 18.37 -43.64 0.05
CA LEU A 14 17.20 -42.76 0.13
C LEU A 14 15.94 -43.51 0.58
N ALA A 15 15.74 -44.75 0.13
CA ALA A 15 14.61 -45.58 0.57
C ALA A 15 14.73 -45.97 2.05
N VAL A 16 15.92 -46.32 2.52
CA VAL A 16 16.16 -46.66 3.94
C VAL A 16 16.04 -45.42 4.83
N GLY A 17 16.57 -44.27 4.39
CA GLY A 17 16.44 -43.00 5.09
C GLY A 17 14.99 -42.52 5.19
N GLY A 18 14.23 -42.63 4.10
CA GLY A 18 12.79 -42.31 4.09
C GLY A 18 11.97 -43.24 5.00
N PHE A 19 12.29 -44.53 5.03
CA PHE A 19 11.61 -45.50 5.90
C PHE A 19 11.87 -45.25 7.39
N TYR A 20 13.08 -44.83 7.77
CA TYR A 20 13.41 -44.49 9.16
C TYR A 20 12.74 -43.20 9.64
N LEU A 21 12.55 -42.23 8.74
CA LEU A 21 11.89 -40.96 9.05
C LEU A 21 10.36 -41.12 9.24
N VAL A 22 9.74 -42.08 8.53
CA VAL A 22 8.31 -42.39 8.68
C VAL A 22 8.04 -43.18 9.96
N LYS A 23 8.97 -44.05 10.39
CA LYS A 23 8.77 -44.91 11.58
C LYS A 23 8.91 -44.17 12.93
N THR A 24 9.40 -42.93 12.95
CA THR A 24 9.62 -42.15 14.19
C THR A 24 8.51 -41.14 14.52
N ARG A 25 7.45 -41.04 13.69
CA ARG A 25 6.26 -40.24 14.04
C ARG A 25 5.26 -41.10 14.82
N ARG A 26 5.19 -40.89 16.14
CA ARG A 26 4.11 -41.42 16.98
C ARG A 26 2.77 -40.75 16.62
N PRO A 27 1.65 -41.49 16.57
CA PRO A 27 0.33 -40.90 16.41
C PRO A 27 -0.14 -40.27 17.73
N VAL A 28 -0.78 -39.12 17.65
CA VAL A 28 -1.55 -38.50 18.74
C VAL A 28 -3.00 -38.98 18.57
N GLU A 29 -3.53 -39.67 19.57
CA GLU A 29 -4.94 -40.10 19.62
C GLU A 29 -5.88 -38.94 19.95
N PRO A 30 -7.15 -38.97 19.48
CA PRO A 30 -8.14 -37.96 19.77
C PRO A 30 -8.82 -38.25 21.13
N GLY A 31 -8.83 -37.26 22.02
CA GLY A 31 -9.53 -37.33 23.31
C GLY A 31 -11.03 -37.10 23.14
N GLU A 32 -11.80 -38.05 23.67
CA GLU A 32 -13.26 -38.07 23.77
C GLU A 32 -13.82 -37.11 24.84
N GLU A 33 -15.11 -36.84 24.68
CA GLU A 33 -16.02 -36.08 25.53
C GLU A 33 -16.02 -36.55 26.99
N GLU A 34 -16.08 -35.59 27.93
CA GLU A 34 -16.54 -35.86 29.29
C GLU A 34 -17.79 -35.04 29.65
N THR A 35 -18.74 -35.82 30.14
CA THR A 35 -20.13 -35.59 30.49
C THR A 35 -20.34 -34.79 31.78
N LYS A 36 -21.47 -34.09 31.84
CA LYS A 36 -22.16 -33.66 33.08
C LYS A 36 -22.24 -34.78 34.12
N PRO A 37 -22.41 -34.39 35.40
CA PRO A 37 -23.47 -35.03 36.18
C PRO A 37 -24.42 -34.01 36.81
N GLU A 38 -25.70 -34.38 36.79
CA GLU A 38 -26.81 -33.81 37.55
C GLU A 38 -27.25 -34.91 38.54
N VAL A 39 -27.19 -34.67 39.85
CA VAL A 39 -28.04 -35.38 40.84
C VAL A 39 -28.36 -34.47 42.04
N THR A 40 -29.66 -34.22 42.15
CA THR A 40 -30.55 -33.89 43.28
C THR A 40 -30.10 -34.12 44.73
N GLY A 41 -30.58 -33.25 45.63
CA GLY A 41 -30.72 -33.54 47.07
C GLY A 41 -31.05 -32.34 47.95
N GLU A 42 -32.34 -32.06 48.16
CA GLU A 42 -32.88 -31.22 49.26
C GLU A 42 -33.13 -32.12 50.49
N PRO A 43 -32.92 -31.67 51.75
CA PRO A 43 -34.02 -31.12 52.55
C PRO A 43 -33.71 -30.03 53.62
N ALA A 44 -34.67 -29.12 53.77
CA ALA A 44 -35.29 -28.55 54.99
C ALA A 44 -34.47 -27.93 56.17
N ALA A 45 -34.70 -26.61 56.35
CA ALA A 45 -35.09 -25.80 57.53
C ALA A 45 -34.55 -26.13 58.97
N PRO A 46 -34.35 -25.11 59.85
CA PRO A 46 -35.48 -24.40 60.49
C PRO A 46 -35.35 -22.86 60.68
N GLU A 47 -36.51 -22.26 60.98
CA GLU A 47 -36.84 -20.85 61.27
C GLU A 47 -36.42 -20.33 62.67
N GLU A 48 -36.73 -19.04 62.87
CA GLU A 48 -36.89 -18.23 64.10
C GLU A 48 -35.65 -17.43 64.58
N ASP A 49 -35.71 -16.14 64.97
CA ASP A 49 -36.74 -15.10 64.99
C ASP A 49 -36.03 -13.73 65.25
N ARG A 50 -36.64 -12.63 64.78
CA ARG A 50 -36.64 -11.20 65.24
C ARG A 50 -35.37 -10.52 65.83
N GLU A 51 -35.04 -9.34 65.29
CA GLU A 51 -35.28 -8.04 65.98
C GLU A 51 -35.11 -6.80 65.06
N ARG A 52 -35.62 -5.66 65.53
CA ARG A 52 -36.18 -4.49 64.82
C ARG A 52 -35.32 -3.23 65.03
N ALA A 53 -35.22 -2.35 64.02
CA ALA A 53 -35.10 -0.87 64.16
C ALA A 53 -35.18 -0.20 62.76
N GLU A 54 -36.30 0.44 62.39
CA GLU A 54 -36.57 1.91 62.45
C GLU A 54 -36.03 2.74 61.26
N GLY A 55 -36.96 3.06 60.33
CA GLY A 55 -37.29 4.41 59.88
C GLY A 55 -36.26 5.32 59.19
N ALA A 56 -36.38 5.45 57.86
CA ALA A 56 -36.32 6.76 57.17
C ALA A 56 -36.95 6.66 55.78
N VAL A 57 -38.09 7.32 55.58
CA VAL A 57 -38.72 7.51 54.26
C VAL A 57 -38.12 8.76 53.62
N VAL A 58 -37.43 8.62 52.50
CA VAL A 58 -37.01 9.73 51.63
C VAL A 58 -37.78 9.61 50.31
N PRO A 59 -38.50 10.65 49.86
CA PRO A 59 -39.28 10.59 48.62
C PRO A 59 -38.36 10.54 47.38
N PRO A 60 -38.80 9.92 46.27
CA PRO A 60 -38.00 9.86 45.04
C PRO A 60 -37.85 11.26 44.41
N PRO A 61 -36.68 11.60 43.84
CA PRO A 61 -36.50 12.88 43.16
C PRO A 61 -37.35 12.94 41.89
N ALA A 62 -37.99 14.09 41.68
CA ALA A 62 -38.82 14.40 40.53
C ALA A 62 -38.05 14.24 39.20
N HIS A 63 -38.70 13.64 38.22
CA HIS A 63 -38.21 13.62 36.83
C HIS A 63 -38.01 15.05 36.32
N ALA A 64 -36.76 15.39 36.02
CA ALA A 64 -36.46 16.50 35.14
C ALA A 64 -36.93 16.14 33.71
N PRO A 65 -37.51 17.09 32.96
CA PRO A 65 -37.85 16.86 31.56
C PRO A 65 -36.60 16.53 30.74
N PRO A 66 -36.72 15.75 29.64
CA PRO A 66 -35.58 15.36 28.83
C PRO A 66 -34.88 16.63 28.32
N ALA A 67 -33.57 16.72 28.52
CA ALA A 67 -32.76 17.71 27.86
C ALA A 67 -32.94 17.53 26.35
N GLU A 68 -33.51 18.55 25.71
CA GLU A 68 -33.63 18.66 24.28
C GLU A 68 -32.22 18.51 23.70
N ALA A 69 -32.00 17.41 22.96
CA ALA A 69 -30.72 17.15 22.32
C ALA A 69 -30.43 18.32 21.38
N ALA A 70 -29.40 19.10 21.71
CA ALA A 70 -28.89 20.13 20.83
C ALA A 70 -28.64 19.49 19.45
N PRO A 71 -29.02 20.15 18.34
CA PRO A 71 -28.80 19.61 17.01
C PRO A 71 -27.31 19.33 16.85
N THR A 72 -26.96 18.06 16.62
CA THR A 72 -25.62 17.65 16.23
C THR A 72 -25.27 18.46 15.00
N ALA A 73 -24.33 19.40 15.13
CA ALA A 73 -23.83 20.17 13.99
C ALA A 73 -23.41 19.18 12.90
N GLU A 74 -24.01 19.29 11.72
CA GLU A 74 -23.55 18.50 10.57
C GLU A 74 -22.05 18.77 10.40
N PRO A 75 -21.22 17.72 10.25
CA PRO A 75 -19.78 17.92 10.12
C PRO A 75 -19.51 18.84 8.94
N GLU A 76 -18.86 19.98 9.23
CA GLU A 76 -18.52 20.97 8.22
C GLU A 76 -17.59 20.31 7.19
N LEU A 77 -18.03 20.26 5.92
CA LEU A 77 -17.26 19.65 4.85
C LEU A 77 -15.99 20.48 4.61
N GLU A 78 -14.84 19.82 4.58
CA GLU A 78 -13.59 20.48 4.23
C GLU A 78 -13.56 20.72 2.72
N THR A 79 -13.21 21.94 2.29
CA THR A 79 -12.84 22.24 0.90
C THR A 79 -11.33 22.05 0.73
N PRO A 80 -10.87 20.94 0.12
CA PRO A 80 -9.45 20.66 0.01
C PRO A 80 -8.78 21.62 -0.98
N PRO A 81 -7.48 21.94 -0.80
CA PRO A 81 -6.76 22.72 -1.80
C PRO A 81 -6.60 21.90 -3.10
N PRO A 82 -6.55 22.58 -4.27
CA PRO A 82 -6.29 21.92 -5.55
C PRO A 82 -4.98 21.13 -5.57
N SER A 83 -4.95 20.07 -6.37
CA SER A 83 -3.80 19.17 -6.51
C SER A 83 -2.56 19.85 -7.06
N ALA A 84 -2.70 20.92 -7.87
CA ALA A 84 -1.58 21.69 -8.42
C ALA A 84 -0.63 22.23 -7.32
N GLY A 85 -1.16 22.64 -6.17
CA GLY A 85 -0.35 23.11 -5.03
C GLY A 85 0.42 22.00 -4.30
N ARG A 86 0.03 20.74 -4.50
CA ARG A 86 0.68 19.57 -3.86
C ARG A 86 2.06 19.29 -4.45
N MET A 87 2.26 19.56 -5.74
CA MET A 87 3.54 19.41 -6.45
C MET A 87 4.63 20.36 -5.89
N VAL A 88 4.25 21.58 -5.53
CA VAL A 88 5.18 22.54 -4.90
C VAL A 88 5.62 22.05 -3.52
N ARG A 89 4.68 21.51 -2.73
CA ARG A 89 4.98 20.89 -1.43
C ARG A 89 5.82 19.62 -1.59
N LEU A 90 5.61 18.85 -2.66
CA LEU A 90 6.42 17.68 -3.01
C LEU A 90 7.89 18.03 -3.16
N ARG A 91 8.20 19.05 -3.98
CA ARG A 91 9.56 19.56 -4.16
C ARG A 91 10.22 19.91 -2.83
N ALA A 92 9.52 20.66 -1.98
CA ALA A 92 10.03 21.10 -0.69
C ALA A 92 10.24 19.97 0.34
N ARG A 93 9.53 18.84 0.22
CA ARG A 93 9.69 17.69 1.13
C ARG A 93 10.76 16.72 0.63
N LEU A 94 10.79 16.42 -0.67
CA LEU A 94 11.82 15.53 -1.22
C LEU A 94 13.22 16.11 -1.06
N ALA A 95 13.39 17.42 -1.24
CA ALA A 95 14.67 18.11 -1.02
C ALA A 95 15.23 17.89 0.40
N ARG A 96 14.35 17.74 1.40
CA ARG A 96 14.73 17.48 2.80
C ARG A 96 15.04 16.01 3.11
N SER A 97 14.58 15.07 2.29
CA SER A 97 14.63 13.63 2.60
C SER A 97 15.78 12.88 1.92
N GLN A 98 16.45 13.48 0.93
CA GLN A 98 17.38 12.79 0.03
C GLN A 98 18.84 13.31 0.11
N THR A 99 19.18 14.03 1.17
CA THR A 99 20.42 14.82 1.25
C THR A 99 21.72 14.00 1.22
N SER A 100 21.71 12.73 1.63
CA SER A 100 22.94 11.93 1.78
C SER A 100 23.39 11.22 0.51
N LEU A 101 22.47 10.75 -0.33
CA LEU A 101 22.81 9.95 -1.52
C LEU A 101 23.47 10.82 -2.60
N GLY A 102 22.80 11.89 -3.00
CA GLY A 102 23.29 12.79 -4.04
C GLY A 102 24.64 13.39 -3.70
N GLN A 103 24.81 13.88 -2.46
CA GLN A 103 26.09 14.44 -2.01
C GLN A 103 27.21 13.40 -1.96
N GLY A 104 26.93 12.17 -1.49
CA GLY A 104 27.92 11.08 -1.49
C GLY A 104 28.40 10.75 -2.90
N LEU A 105 27.46 10.52 -3.83
CA LEU A 105 27.78 10.23 -5.23
C LEU A 105 28.55 11.37 -5.90
N LEU A 106 28.14 12.61 -5.70
CA LEU A 106 28.81 13.78 -6.29
C LEU A 106 30.23 13.95 -5.75
N ASN A 107 30.48 13.68 -4.47
CA ASN A 107 31.82 13.74 -3.90
C ASN A 107 32.75 12.70 -4.51
N LEU A 108 32.28 11.45 -4.65
CA LEU A 108 33.05 10.38 -5.30
C LEU A 108 33.35 10.73 -6.76
N LEU A 109 32.34 11.20 -7.47
CA LEU A 109 32.40 11.59 -8.88
C LEU A 109 33.27 12.84 -9.16
N SER A 110 33.54 13.64 -8.14
CA SER A 110 34.34 14.87 -8.24
C SER A 110 35.79 14.70 -7.81
N SER A 111 36.19 13.48 -7.44
CA SER A 111 37.58 13.18 -7.09
C SER A 111 38.51 13.38 -8.30
N ASP A 112 39.74 13.84 -8.04
CA ASP A 112 40.73 14.17 -9.08
C ASP A 112 41.10 12.96 -9.97
N SER A 113 40.85 11.74 -9.51
CA SER A 113 41.02 10.50 -10.27
C SER A 113 39.89 9.51 -9.96
N LEU A 114 39.05 9.24 -10.95
CA LEU A 114 38.07 8.15 -10.94
C LEU A 114 38.77 6.85 -11.35
N ASP A 115 39.49 6.24 -10.41
CA ASP A 115 40.06 4.90 -10.54
C ASP A 115 38.99 3.80 -10.40
N GLU A 116 39.39 2.54 -10.52
CA GLU A 116 38.44 1.41 -10.46
C GLU A 116 37.71 1.35 -9.12
N ASP A 117 38.42 1.61 -8.02
CA ASP A 117 37.89 1.59 -6.66
C ASP A 117 36.79 2.66 -6.49
N ALA A 118 36.99 3.86 -7.05
CA ALA A 118 35.97 4.92 -7.03
C ALA A 118 34.70 4.52 -7.81
N TRP A 119 34.84 3.83 -8.94
CA TRP A 119 33.69 3.34 -9.72
C TRP A 119 32.91 2.24 -8.99
N GLU A 120 33.62 1.34 -8.30
CA GLU A 120 33.01 0.30 -7.45
C GLU A 120 32.23 0.94 -6.30
N GLU A 121 32.78 1.96 -5.63
CA GLU A 121 32.10 2.67 -4.54
C GLU A 121 30.84 3.41 -5.02
N ILE A 122 30.86 3.99 -6.23
CA ILE A 122 29.69 4.60 -6.86
C ILE A 122 28.60 3.54 -7.11
N GLU A 123 28.99 2.37 -7.64
CA GLU A 123 28.05 1.27 -7.88
C GLU A 123 27.41 0.78 -6.58
N ASP A 124 28.22 0.52 -5.56
CA ASP A 124 27.77 0.09 -4.23
C ASP A 124 26.82 1.10 -3.57
N THR A 125 27.12 2.39 -3.74
CA THR A 125 26.27 3.47 -3.24
C THR A 125 24.90 3.45 -3.93
N LEU A 126 24.86 3.29 -5.27
CA LEU A 126 23.61 3.17 -6.03
C LEU A 126 22.82 1.92 -5.62
N ILE A 127 23.49 0.78 -5.40
CA ILE A 127 22.85 -0.45 -4.94
C ILE A 127 22.23 -0.26 -3.57
N THR A 128 22.96 0.34 -2.63
CA THR A 128 22.50 0.64 -1.27
C THR A 128 21.29 1.58 -1.26
N ALA A 129 21.18 2.44 -2.26
CA ALA A 129 20.03 3.33 -2.50
C ALA A 129 18.76 2.61 -2.99
N ASP A 130 18.79 1.28 -3.11
CA ASP A 130 17.75 0.45 -3.74
C ASP A 130 17.55 0.71 -5.25
N ILE A 131 18.53 1.24 -6.00
CA ILE A 131 18.48 1.34 -7.48
C ILE A 131 18.56 -0.04 -8.13
N GLY A 132 19.33 -0.95 -7.52
CA GLY A 132 19.47 -2.35 -7.92
C GLY A 132 20.66 -2.63 -8.81
N VAL A 133 21.22 -3.82 -8.66
CA VAL A 133 22.49 -4.25 -9.27
C VAL A 133 22.51 -3.99 -10.78
N THR A 134 21.50 -4.46 -11.51
CA THR A 134 21.48 -4.29 -12.97
C THR A 134 21.39 -2.83 -13.41
N ALA A 135 20.59 -2.00 -12.71
CA ALA A 135 20.46 -0.59 -13.07
C ALA A 135 21.70 0.21 -12.64
N ALA A 136 22.27 -0.08 -11.47
CA ALA A 136 23.50 0.53 -10.98
C ALA A 136 24.67 0.27 -11.93
N ALA A 137 24.90 -1.01 -12.30
CA ALA A 137 25.95 -1.38 -13.25
C ALA A 137 25.80 -0.65 -14.60
N GLN A 138 24.57 -0.55 -15.12
CA GLN A 138 24.28 0.16 -16.37
C GLN A 138 24.55 1.68 -16.26
N ILE A 139 24.14 2.30 -15.16
CA ILE A 139 24.43 3.72 -14.89
C ILE A 139 25.94 3.94 -14.85
N VAL A 140 26.67 3.13 -14.08
CA VAL A 140 28.12 3.25 -13.90
C VAL A 140 28.87 3.04 -15.22
N GLU A 141 28.52 2.02 -16.00
CA GLU A 141 29.12 1.77 -17.31
C GLU A 141 28.90 2.94 -18.29
N SER A 142 27.69 3.49 -18.33
CA SER A 142 27.35 4.65 -19.16
C SER A 142 28.13 5.90 -18.72
N LEU A 143 28.14 6.19 -17.41
CA LEU A 143 28.89 7.31 -16.84
C LEU A 143 30.38 7.20 -17.14
N ARG A 144 30.97 6.03 -16.92
CA ARG A 144 32.38 5.76 -17.21
C ARG A 144 32.72 6.02 -18.67
N THR A 145 31.83 5.65 -19.58
CA THR A 145 31.99 5.89 -21.02
C THR A 145 31.90 7.38 -21.34
N LYS A 146 30.86 8.07 -20.84
CA LYS A 146 30.65 9.51 -21.09
C LYS A 146 31.78 10.37 -20.52
N VAL A 147 32.26 10.08 -19.30
CA VAL A 147 33.39 10.78 -18.66
C VAL A 147 34.68 10.58 -19.45
N LYS A 148 34.97 9.36 -19.94
CA LYS A 148 36.15 9.10 -20.79
C LYS A 148 36.13 9.91 -22.11
N VAL A 149 34.96 10.08 -22.70
CA VAL A 149 34.80 10.79 -23.99
C VAL A 149 34.86 12.31 -23.80
N LEU A 150 34.25 12.84 -22.74
CA LEU A 150 34.14 14.29 -22.50
C LEU A 150 35.36 14.88 -21.77
N GLY A 151 36.16 14.04 -21.10
CA GLY A 151 37.30 14.44 -20.26
C GLY A 151 36.91 14.78 -18.81
N SER A 152 37.89 15.14 -17.98
CA SER A 152 37.61 15.61 -16.61
C SER A 152 36.94 16.99 -16.66
N ARG A 153 35.75 17.10 -16.09
CA ARG A 153 35.01 18.36 -15.99
C ARG A 153 34.34 18.43 -14.63
N GLY A 154 34.09 19.66 -14.19
CA GLY A 154 33.68 19.98 -12.83
C GLY A 154 32.40 19.29 -12.38
N VAL A 155 32.19 19.29 -11.07
CA VAL A 155 31.08 18.65 -10.33
C VAL A 155 29.72 18.79 -11.02
N ASP A 156 29.42 19.97 -11.56
CA ASP A 156 28.14 20.27 -12.21
C ASP A 156 27.88 19.47 -13.49
N GLU A 157 28.91 19.16 -14.27
CA GLU A 157 28.75 18.40 -15.50
C GLU A 157 28.54 16.92 -15.21
N VAL A 158 29.32 16.37 -14.27
CA VAL A 158 29.15 14.98 -13.84
C VAL A 158 27.80 14.77 -13.16
N ARG A 159 27.33 15.75 -12.39
CA ARG A 159 25.95 15.80 -11.88
C ARG A 159 24.93 15.75 -13.01
N GLY A 160 25.13 16.52 -14.08
CA GLY A 160 24.27 16.53 -15.25
C GLY A 160 24.19 15.16 -15.93
N LEU A 161 25.34 14.47 -16.06
CA LEU A 161 25.39 13.11 -16.61
C LEU A 161 24.64 12.10 -15.73
N LEU A 162 24.87 12.11 -14.41
CA LEU A 162 24.17 11.23 -13.48
C LEU A 162 22.65 11.49 -13.50
N ARG A 163 22.24 12.76 -13.57
CA ARG A 163 20.83 13.14 -13.75
C ARG A 163 20.22 12.51 -14.99
N GLU A 164 20.91 12.63 -16.13
CA GLU A 164 20.46 12.06 -17.41
C GLU A 164 20.29 10.54 -17.31
N GLU A 165 21.27 9.84 -16.71
CA GLU A 165 21.22 8.39 -16.54
C GLU A 165 20.07 7.95 -15.64
N LEU A 166 19.87 8.63 -14.50
CA LEU A 166 18.75 8.32 -13.59
C LEU A 166 17.39 8.57 -14.27
N LEU A 167 17.25 9.63 -15.06
CA LEU A 167 16.04 9.89 -15.83
C LEU A 167 15.82 8.83 -16.91
N ALA A 168 16.88 8.37 -17.60
CA ALA A 168 16.79 7.28 -18.56
C ALA A 168 16.33 5.97 -17.89
N GLN A 169 16.74 5.71 -16.65
CA GLN A 169 16.27 4.55 -15.89
C GLN A 169 14.79 4.64 -15.48
N ILE A 170 14.29 5.84 -15.20
CA ILE A 170 12.90 6.07 -14.76
C ILE A 170 11.94 6.19 -15.95
N GLY A 171 12.38 6.78 -17.06
CA GLY A 171 11.56 7.11 -18.22
C GLY A 171 10.71 8.36 -18.01
N THR A 172 10.92 9.36 -18.88
CA THR A 172 10.21 10.65 -18.87
C THR A 172 8.97 10.67 -19.77
N ASP A 173 8.95 9.83 -20.81
CA ASP A 173 7.91 9.85 -21.85
C ASP A 173 6.70 8.96 -21.53
N THR A 174 6.76 8.21 -20.42
CA THR A 174 5.68 7.33 -19.99
C THR A 174 4.49 8.14 -19.47
N ASP A 175 3.28 7.82 -19.92
CA ASP A 175 2.06 8.42 -19.37
C ASP A 175 1.86 8.02 -17.90
N ARG A 176 1.91 9.02 -17.02
CA ARG A 176 1.78 8.90 -15.56
C ARG A 176 0.45 9.43 -15.04
N THR A 177 -0.45 9.84 -15.93
CA THR A 177 -1.76 10.37 -15.57
C THR A 177 -2.58 9.27 -14.90
N VAL A 178 -3.22 9.61 -13.78
CA VAL A 178 -4.21 8.73 -13.15
C VAL A 178 -5.53 8.94 -13.88
N ARG A 179 -6.02 7.90 -14.58
CA ARG A 179 -7.26 7.97 -15.36
C ARG A 179 -8.46 8.09 -14.42
N THR A 180 -8.98 9.31 -14.33
CA THR A 180 -10.04 9.75 -13.40
C THR A 180 -11.20 10.42 -14.14
N GLU A 181 -11.18 10.37 -15.48
CA GLU A 181 -12.18 11.03 -16.32
C GLU A 181 -13.33 10.06 -16.65
N PRO A 182 -14.59 10.46 -16.44
CA PRO A 182 -15.74 9.62 -16.73
C PRO A 182 -15.92 9.36 -18.23
N HIS A 183 -16.55 8.25 -18.55
CA HIS A 183 -16.89 7.81 -19.92
C HIS A 183 -18.37 8.03 -20.19
N GLY A 184 -18.76 9.24 -20.57
CA GLY A 184 -20.16 9.59 -20.81
C GLY A 184 -20.96 9.58 -19.50
N ASP A 185 -21.88 8.63 -19.34
CA ASP A 185 -22.72 8.46 -18.15
C ASP A 185 -22.10 7.54 -17.09
N ARG A 186 -20.86 7.08 -17.29
CA ARG A 186 -20.18 6.14 -16.40
C ARG A 186 -18.97 6.78 -15.73
N PRO A 187 -18.77 6.58 -14.42
CA PRO A 187 -17.58 7.07 -13.74
C PRO A 187 -16.33 6.33 -14.21
N ALA A 188 -15.18 6.99 -14.11
CA ALA A 188 -13.90 6.30 -14.10
C ALA A 188 -13.83 5.38 -12.87
N VAL A 189 -13.31 4.16 -13.01
CA VAL A 189 -13.15 3.25 -11.86
C VAL A 189 -11.70 2.95 -11.56
N ILE A 190 -11.30 3.26 -10.32
CA ILE A 190 -9.97 3.00 -9.79
C ILE A 190 -10.05 1.90 -8.72
N MET A 191 -9.31 0.82 -8.93
CA MET A 191 -9.09 -0.20 -7.90
C MET A 191 -7.76 0.03 -7.21
N VAL A 192 -7.78 0.20 -5.89
CA VAL A 192 -6.58 0.38 -5.06
C VAL A 192 -6.21 -0.94 -4.41
N VAL A 193 -5.07 -1.51 -4.82
CA VAL A 193 -4.61 -2.85 -4.41
C VAL A 193 -3.24 -2.78 -3.75
N GLY A 194 -2.80 -3.89 -3.13
CA GLY A 194 -1.51 -3.98 -2.45
C GLY A 194 -1.61 -4.66 -1.07
N VAL A 195 -0.48 -4.82 -0.40
CA VAL A 195 -0.45 -5.57 0.87
C VAL A 195 -0.92 -4.74 2.06
N ASN A 196 -1.21 -5.40 3.18
CA ASN A 196 -1.53 -4.70 4.42
C ASN A 196 -0.36 -3.84 4.91
N GLY A 197 -0.67 -2.65 5.43
CA GLY A 197 0.34 -1.74 6.00
C GLY A 197 1.06 -0.84 4.99
N THR A 198 0.83 -0.98 3.67
CA THR A 198 1.42 -0.08 2.65
C THR A 198 0.69 1.25 2.51
N GLY A 199 -0.43 1.43 3.19
CA GLY A 199 -1.19 2.68 3.17
C GLY A 199 -2.26 2.76 2.08
N LYS A 200 -2.87 1.63 1.66
CA LYS A 200 -3.99 1.60 0.69
C LYS A 200 -5.14 2.54 1.04
N THR A 201 -5.83 2.28 2.16
CA THR A 201 -6.97 3.09 2.63
C THR A 201 -6.61 4.57 2.78
N THR A 202 -5.41 4.87 3.28
CA THR A 202 -4.89 6.24 3.36
C THR A 202 -4.70 6.85 1.97
N THR A 203 -4.13 6.12 1.01
CA THR A 203 -3.93 6.58 -0.37
C THR A 203 -5.28 6.80 -1.07
N THR A 204 -6.23 5.89 -0.89
CA THR A 204 -7.62 6.01 -1.36
C THR A 204 -8.26 7.31 -0.86
N GLY A 205 -8.18 7.58 0.45
CA GLY A 205 -8.73 8.81 1.05
C GLY A 205 -8.03 10.09 0.57
N LYS A 206 -6.70 10.09 0.49
CA LYS A 206 -5.91 11.22 -0.01
C LYS A 206 -6.16 11.51 -1.49
N LEU A 207 -6.36 10.47 -2.30
CA LEU A 207 -6.71 10.59 -3.71
C LEU A 207 -8.12 11.17 -3.87
N ALA A 208 -9.10 10.65 -3.13
CA ALA A 208 -10.46 11.18 -3.11
C ALA A 208 -10.47 12.68 -2.76
N ARG A 209 -9.74 13.05 -1.69
CA ARG A 209 -9.57 14.45 -1.29
C ARG A 209 -8.93 15.30 -2.39
N ALA A 210 -7.92 14.77 -3.10
CA ALA A 210 -7.28 15.49 -4.20
C ALA A 210 -8.27 15.79 -5.32
N LEU A 211 -9.04 14.78 -5.74
CA LEU A 211 -10.03 14.91 -6.81
C LEU A 211 -11.17 15.85 -6.42
N VAL A 212 -11.66 15.79 -5.18
CA VAL A 212 -12.65 16.75 -4.66
C VAL A 212 -12.08 18.18 -4.63
N GLY A 213 -10.82 18.36 -4.21
CA GLY A 213 -10.13 19.65 -4.26
C GLY A 213 -9.96 20.20 -5.68
N ASP A 214 -9.96 19.33 -6.69
CA ASP A 214 -9.95 19.68 -8.11
C ASP A 214 -11.37 19.86 -8.68
N GLY A 215 -12.40 19.84 -7.83
CA GLY A 215 -13.80 20.03 -8.21
C GLY A 215 -14.49 18.79 -8.77
N ARG A 216 -13.87 17.60 -8.67
CA ARG A 216 -14.46 16.34 -9.14
C ARG A 216 -15.33 15.69 -8.06
N SER A 217 -16.39 15.05 -8.50
CA SER A 217 -17.28 14.23 -7.68
C SER A 217 -16.73 12.81 -7.54
N VAL A 218 -16.71 12.28 -6.31
CA VAL A 218 -16.07 10.99 -5.99
C VAL A 218 -16.99 10.12 -5.14
N VAL A 219 -17.10 8.84 -5.49
CA VAL A 219 -17.71 7.80 -4.65
C VAL A 219 -16.64 6.78 -4.22
N LEU A 220 -16.69 6.35 -2.96
CA LEU A 220 -15.75 5.39 -2.38
C LEU A 220 -16.42 4.04 -2.14
N GLY A 221 -15.74 2.94 -2.48
CA GLY A 221 -16.16 1.58 -2.17
C GLY A 221 -15.26 0.94 -1.11
N ALA A 222 -15.83 0.61 0.05
CA ALA A 222 -15.11 -0.04 1.15
C ALA A 222 -15.08 -1.57 0.97
N ALA A 223 -14.29 -2.05 0.00
CA ALA A 223 -14.19 -3.47 -0.34
C ALA A 223 -13.16 -4.26 0.52
N ASP A 224 -12.42 -3.63 1.45
CA ASP A 224 -11.70 -4.32 2.54
C ASP A 224 -12.70 -4.75 3.64
N THR A 225 -13.60 -5.67 3.30
CA THR A 225 -14.75 -6.07 4.14
C THR A 225 -14.37 -6.87 5.38
N PHE A 226 -13.13 -7.36 5.46
CA PHE A 226 -12.60 -8.13 6.60
C PHE A 226 -11.94 -7.25 7.67
N ARG A 227 -11.87 -5.94 7.47
CA ARG A 227 -11.25 -5.01 8.41
C ARG A 227 -12.24 -3.89 8.70
N ALA A 228 -13.05 -4.06 9.74
CA ALA A 228 -13.98 -3.04 10.22
C ALA A 228 -13.31 -1.66 10.36
N ALA A 229 -12.12 -1.61 10.97
CA ALA A 229 -11.33 -0.38 11.12
C ALA A 229 -10.93 0.27 9.78
N ALA A 230 -10.70 -0.51 8.71
CA ALA A 230 -10.39 0.05 7.39
C ALA A 230 -11.63 0.72 6.77
N THR A 231 -12.80 0.11 6.94
CA THR A 231 -14.08 0.68 6.51
C THR A 231 -14.38 1.98 7.27
N GLU A 232 -14.25 2.00 8.60
CA GLU A 232 -14.44 3.20 9.43
C GLU A 232 -13.45 4.32 9.07
N GLN A 233 -12.19 3.95 8.83
CA GLN A 233 -11.17 4.90 8.37
C GLN A 233 -11.56 5.51 7.03
N LEU A 234 -12.03 4.71 6.06
CA LEU A 234 -12.46 5.20 4.76
C LEU A 234 -13.70 6.09 4.85
N GLN A 235 -14.65 5.76 5.73
CA GLN A 235 -15.80 6.61 6.03
C GLN A 235 -15.39 7.97 6.59
N THR A 236 -14.39 7.99 7.47
CA THR A 236 -13.84 9.24 8.01
C THR A 236 -13.22 10.09 6.90
N TRP A 237 -12.49 9.47 5.97
CA TRP A 237 -11.95 10.16 4.79
C TRP A 237 -13.05 10.74 3.89
N GLY A 238 -14.05 9.93 3.55
CA GLY A 238 -15.16 10.37 2.69
C GLY A 238 -15.99 11.47 3.33
N GLY A 239 -16.34 11.32 4.61
CA GLY A 239 -17.14 12.29 5.36
C GLY A 239 -16.48 13.67 5.47
N ARG A 240 -15.15 13.75 5.57
CA ARG A 240 -14.42 15.03 5.60
C ARG A 240 -14.56 15.84 4.32
N VAL A 241 -14.73 15.19 3.17
CA VAL A 241 -14.74 15.85 1.85
C VAL A 241 -16.08 15.71 1.12
N GLY A 242 -17.09 15.14 1.78
CA GLY A 242 -18.41 14.92 1.19
C GLY A 242 -18.46 13.80 0.14
N ALA A 243 -17.45 12.93 0.06
CA ALA A 243 -17.45 11.79 -0.85
C ALA A 243 -18.27 10.62 -0.25
N PRO A 244 -19.38 10.18 -0.89
CA PRO A 244 -20.18 9.08 -0.38
C PRO A 244 -19.37 7.78 -0.29
N VAL A 245 -19.54 7.02 0.80
CA VAL A 245 -18.86 5.73 1.01
C VAL A 245 -19.88 4.60 1.00
N VAL A 246 -19.76 3.72 0.02
CA VAL A 246 -20.54 2.47 -0.09
C VAL A 246 -19.82 1.36 0.67
N ARG A 247 -20.57 0.71 1.57
CA ARG A 247 -20.10 -0.39 2.42
C ARG A 247 -21.21 -1.38 2.68
N LYS A 248 -20.85 -2.57 3.18
CA LYS A 248 -21.77 -3.59 3.70
C LYS A 248 -21.36 -4.01 5.11
N GLU A 249 -22.05 -5.00 5.65
CA GLU A 249 -21.67 -5.71 6.87
C GLU A 249 -20.26 -6.31 6.78
N GLU A 250 -19.61 -6.47 7.92
CA GLU A 250 -18.29 -7.10 8.01
C GLU A 250 -18.34 -8.53 7.46
N GLY A 251 -17.34 -8.90 6.65
CA GLY A 251 -17.28 -10.19 5.98
C GLY A 251 -18.17 -10.33 4.74
N ALA A 252 -18.87 -9.27 4.32
CA ALA A 252 -19.59 -9.26 3.05
C ALA A 252 -18.65 -9.48 1.85
N ASP A 253 -19.22 -9.93 0.72
CA ASP A 253 -18.48 -10.14 -0.53
C ASP A 253 -17.91 -8.81 -1.08
N PRO A 254 -16.58 -8.63 -1.16
CA PRO A 254 -15.95 -7.41 -1.66
C PRO A 254 -16.44 -7.01 -3.06
N ALA A 255 -16.67 -8.00 -3.93
CA ALA A 255 -17.15 -7.76 -5.28
C ALA A 255 -18.56 -7.17 -5.30
N SER A 256 -19.39 -7.52 -4.32
CA SER A 256 -20.73 -6.95 -4.17
C SER A 256 -20.67 -5.49 -3.69
N VAL A 257 -19.77 -5.15 -2.76
CA VAL A 257 -19.55 -3.76 -2.34
C VAL A 257 -19.08 -2.90 -3.53
N ALA A 258 -18.12 -3.41 -4.31
CA ALA A 258 -17.62 -2.72 -5.49
C ALA A 258 -18.71 -2.51 -6.56
N PHE A 259 -19.57 -3.50 -6.79
CA PHE A 259 -20.71 -3.37 -7.71
C PHE A 259 -21.68 -2.26 -7.29
N ASP A 260 -22.00 -2.20 -6.00
CA ASP A 260 -22.91 -1.20 -5.45
C ASP A 260 -22.27 0.20 -5.48
N ALA A 261 -20.96 0.30 -5.24
CA ALA A 261 -20.21 1.55 -5.34
C ALA A 261 -20.25 2.13 -6.76
N VAL A 262 -20.05 1.29 -7.78
CA VAL A 262 -20.10 1.72 -9.18
C VAL A 262 -21.53 2.04 -9.60
N SER A 263 -22.52 1.26 -9.15
CA SER A 263 -23.93 1.55 -9.42
C SER A 263 -24.33 2.91 -8.84
N ARG A 264 -23.92 3.18 -7.60
CA ARG A 264 -24.11 4.48 -6.96
C ARG A 264 -23.40 5.62 -7.70
N GLY A 265 -22.16 5.40 -8.14
CA GLY A 265 -21.42 6.38 -8.94
C GLY A 265 -22.11 6.73 -10.26
N ILE A 266 -22.74 5.75 -10.93
CA ILE A 266 -23.56 5.99 -12.12
C ILE A 266 -24.83 6.78 -11.77
N GLU A 267 -25.55 6.38 -10.71
CA GLU A 267 -26.78 7.04 -10.26
C GLU A 267 -26.57 8.50 -9.85
N ASP A 268 -25.46 8.78 -9.16
CA ASP A 268 -25.09 10.11 -8.70
C ASP A 268 -24.43 10.96 -9.81
N GLY A 269 -24.11 10.37 -10.96
CA GLY A 269 -23.36 11.03 -12.03
C GLY A 269 -21.94 11.44 -11.61
N ALA A 270 -21.29 10.61 -10.79
CA ALA A 270 -19.97 10.89 -10.25
C ALA A 270 -18.88 10.80 -11.34
N ASP A 271 -17.83 11.61 -11.21
CA ASP A 271 -16.69 11.58 -12.13
C ASP A 271 -15.84 10.33 -11.91
N THR A 272 -15.65 9.91 -10.66
CA THR A 272 -14.74 8.81 -10.30
C THR A 272 -15.28 7.96 -9.15
N VAL A 273 -15.12 6.64 -9.27
CA VAL A 273 -15.32 5.66 -8.18
C VAL A 273 -13.97 5.08 -7.79
N ILE A 274 -13.63 5.12 -6.49
CA ILE A 274 -12.39 4.54 -5.97
C ILE A 274 -12.71 3.40 -5.01
N ILE A 275 -12.19 2.20 -5.29
CA ILE A 275 -12.45 0.97 -4.54
C ILE A 275 -11.22 0.62 -3.71
N ASP A 276 -11.35 0.64 -2.38
CA ASP A 276 -10.31 0.18 -1.43
C ASP A 276 -10.45 -1.32 -1.20
N THR A 277 -9.43 -2.11 -1.55
CA THR A 277 -9.50 -3.58 -1.45
C THR A 277 -8.72 -4.14 -0.26
N ALA A 278 -8.96 -5.42 0.07
CA ALA A 278 -8.14 -6.15 1.03
C ALA A 278 -6.68 -6.29 0.57
N GLY A 279 -5.77 -6.57 1.52
CA GLY A 279 -4.32 -6.74 1.25
C GLY A 279 -3.66 -7.92 1.95
N ARG A 280 -4.41 -8.98 2.28
CA ARG A 280 -3.94 -10.15 3.03
C ARG A 280 -3.16 -11.12 2.13
N LEU A 281 -1.92 -10.78 1.76
CA LEU A 281 -1.11 -11.57 0.80
C LEU A 281 -0.66 -12.95 1.33
N HIS A 282 -0.79 -13.25 2.62
CA HIS A 282 -0.43 -14.56 3.18
C HIS A 282 -1.29 -15.71 2.63
N THR A 283 -2.47 -15.40 2.10
CA THR A 283 -3.35 -16.34 1.35
C THR A 283 -3.34 -16.01 -0.15
N LYS A 284 -2.16 -16.02 -0.78
CA LYS A 284 -1.93 -15.58 -2.17
C LYS A 284 -3.06 -15.96 -3.13
N THR A 285 -3.43 -17.24 -3.21
CA THR A 285 -4.48 -17.71 -4.13
C THR A 285 -5.84 -17.07 -3.84
N GLY A 286 -6.28 -17.06 -2.58
CA GLY A 286 -7.58 -16.50 -2.20
C GLY A 286 -7.69 -14.98 -2.43
N LEU A 287 -6.65 -14.22 -2.08
CA LEU A 287 -6.64 -12.77 -2.34
C LEU A 287 -6.70 -12.47 -3.85
N MET A 288 -5.96 -13.23 -4.65
CA MET A 288 -5.88 -13.01 -6.09
C MET A 288 -7.21 -13.35 -6.79
N ASP A 289 -7.86 -14.45 -6.42
CA ASP A 289 -9.18 -14.81 -6.91
C ASP A 289 -10.24 -13.76 -6.53
N GLU A 290 -10.15 -13.22 -5.31
CA GLU A 290 -11.02 -12.16 -4.82
C GLU A 290 -10.85 -10.87 -5.62
N LEU A 291 -9.62 -10.38 -5.82
CA LEU A 291 -9.37 -9.16 -6.60
C LEU A 291 -9.79 -9.33 -8.06
N GLY A 292 -9.50 -10.49 -8.66
CA GLY A 292 -9.95 -10.82 -10.01
C GLY A 292 -11.48 -10.89 -10.12
N LYS A 293 -12.17 -11.37 -9.07
CA LYS A 293 -13.64 -11.35 -8.99
C LYS A 293 -14.17 -9.91 -8.88
N VAL A 294 -13.59 -9.07 -8.03
CA VAL A 294 -13.97 -7.65 -7.89
C VAL A 294 -13.91 -6.95 -9.24
N LYS A 295 -12.77 -7.06 -9.94
CA LYS A 295 -12.57 -6.46 -11.27
C LYS A 295 -13.64 -6.93 -12.27
N ARG A 296 -13.83 -8.24 -12.42
CA ARG A 296 -14.84 -8.81 -13.33
C ARG A 296 -16.27 -8.38 -13.02
N VAL A 297 -16.59 -8.13 -11.76
CA VAL A 297 -17.94 -7.70 -11.35
C VAL A 297 -18.14 -6.22 -11.64
N VAL A 298 -17.14 -5.38 -11.37
CA VAL A 298 -17.12 -3.96 -11.74
C VAL A 298 -17.26 -3.77 -13.25
N GLU A 299 -16.51 -4.55 -14.04
CA GLU A 299 -16.51 -4.51 -15.52
C GLU A 299 -17.87 -4.82 -16.16
N LYS A 300 -18.85 -5.34 -15.40
CA LYS A 300 -20.23 -5.49 -15.86
C LYS A 300 -21.00 -4.16 -15.90
N LYS A 301 -20.50 -3.13 -15.22
CA LYS A 301 -21.15 -1.82 -15.04
C LYS A 301 -20.35 -0.67 -15.64
N SER A 302 -19.05 -0.62 -15.37
CA SER A 302 -18.12 0.37 -15.93
C SER A 302 -16.74 -0.25 -16.15
N GLN A 303 -15.93 0.37 -17.00
CA GLN A 303 -14.55 -0.04 -17.21
C GLN A 303 -13.72 0.19 -15.93
N VAL A 304 -12.79 -0.72 -15.62
CA VAL A 304 -11.73 -0.45 -14.64
C VAL A 304 -10.59 0.26 -15.36
N ASP A 305 -10.49 1.57 -15.14
CA ASP A 305 -9.54 2.45 -15.83
C ASP A 305 -8.14 2.40 -15.22
N GLU A 306 -8.09 2.23 -13.90
CA GLU A 306 -6.84 2.11 -13.15
C GLU A 306 -6.90 0.97 -12.13
N VAL A 307 -5.81 0.23 -12.05
CA VAL A 307 -5.47 -0.63 -10.93
C VAL A 307 -4.18 -0.10 -10.33
N LEU A 308 -4.31 0.67 -9.24
CA LEU A 308 -3.20 1.30 -8.55
C LEU A 308 -2.66 0.38 -7.47
N LEU A 309 -1.43 -0.09 -7.66
CA LEU A 309 -0.72 -0.87 -6.66
C LEU A 309 -0.03 0.07 -5.66
N VAL A 310 -0.43 -0.01 -4.38
CA VAL A 310 0.18 0.78 -3.31
C VAL A 310 1.34 0.02 -2.68
N LEU A 311 2.53 0.58 -2.79
CA LEU A 311 3.77 0.05 -2.25
C LEU A 311 4.39 1.00 -1.24
N ASP A 312 5.02 0.43 -0.22
CA ASP A 312 5.75 1.18 0.80
C ASP A 312 7.22 1.28 0.41
N ALA A 313 7.73 2.49 0.24
CA ALA A 313 9.11 2.75 -0.18
C ALA A 313 10.16 2.23 0.84
N THR A 314 9.77 1.99 2.09
CA THR A 314 10.67 1.46 3.12
C THR A 314 10.91 -0.05 3.00
N THR A 315 10.06 -0.75 2.24
CA THR A 315 10.08 -2.23 2.18
C THR A 315 11.17 -2.80 1.27
N GLY A 316 11.81 -1.97 0.44
CA GLY A 316 12.89 -2.36 -0.47
C GLY A 316 12.53 -3.61 -1.31
N GLN A 317 13.45 -4.58 -1.37
CA GLN A 317 13.27 -5.86 -2.07
C GLN A 317 12.03 -6.66 -1.66
N ASN A 318 11.54 -6.48 -0.43
CA ASN A 318 10.34 -7.19 0.00
C ASN A 318 9.09 -6.67 -0.71
N GLY A 319 8.99 -5.36 -0.90
CA GLY A 319 7.89 -4.73 -1.64
C GLY A 319 7.85 -5.21 -3.10
N LEU A 320 9.01 -5.35 -3.74
CA LEU A 320 9.14 -5.88 -5.11
C LEU A 320 8.60 -7.30 -5.27
N ARG A 321 9.01 -8.23 -4.40
CA ARG A 321 8.50 -9.62 -4.45
C ARG A 321 6.99 -9.68 -4.30
N GLN A 322 6.42 -8.79 -3.49
CA GLN A 322 4.97 -8.71 -3.31
C GLN A 322 4.31 -8.13 -4.55
N ALA A 323 4.89 -7.07 -5.13
CA ALA A 323 4.39 -6.40 -6.31
C ALA A 323 4.28 -7.34 -7.52
N ARG A 324 5.27 -8.21 -7.73
CA ARG A 324 5.26 -9.22 -8.82
C ARG A 324 3.98 -10.07 -8.80
N VAL A 325 3.56 -10.49 -7.61
CA VAL A 325 2.35 -11.32 -7.44
C VAL A 325 1.07 -10.57 -7.84
N PHE A 326 0.99 -9.26 -7.61
CA PHE A 326 -0.17 -8.46 -8.03
C PHE A 326 -0.18 -8.20 -9.55
N GLY A 327 1.00 -8.00 -10.15
CA GLY A 327 1.13 -7.78 -11.59
C GLY A 327 0.55 -8.92 -12.43
N GLU A 328 0.71 -10.16 -11.97
CA GLU A 328 0.25 -11.37 -12.67
C GLU A 328 -1.27 -11.53 -12.73
N VAL A 329 -2.03 -10.91 -11.82
CA VAL A 329 -3.45 -11.26 -11.59
C VAL A 329 -4.43 -10.16 -11.95
N VAL A 330 -4.13 -8.90 -11.59
CA VAL A 330 -5.11 -7.80 -11.70
C VAL A 330 -4.83 -6.82 -12.83
N ASN A 331 -3.75 -7.03 -13.61
CA ASN A 331 -3.23 -6.09 -14.61
C ASN A 331 -3.06 -4.70 -13.99
N VAL A 332 -2.10 -4.57 -13.07
CA VAL A 332 -1.73 -3.28 -12.48
C VAL A 332 -1.43 -2.29 -13.61
N THR A 333 -1.91 -1.05 -13.49
CA THR A 333 -1.73 0.01 -14.51
C THR A 333 -0.80 1.13 -14.03
N GLY A 334 -0.61 1.25 -12.71
CA GLY A 334 0.27 2.23 -12.12
C GLY A 334 0.57 1.91 -10.65
N ILE A 335 1.61 2.56 -10.14
CA ILE A 335 2.06 2.40 -8.75
C ILE A 335 1.83 3.71 -7.99
N ALA A 336 1.38 3.58 -6.75
CA ALA A 336 1.43 4.63 -5.75
C ALA A 336 2.47 4.26 -4.68
N LEU A 337 3.54 5.04 -4.57
CA LEU A 337 4.60 4.80 -3.57
C LEU A 337 4.37 5.66 -2.34
N THR A 338 4.28 5.04 -1.17
CA THR A 338 4.07 5.74 0.10
C THR A 338 5.35 5.78 0.93
N LYS A 339 5.36 6.64 1.97
CA LYS A 339 6.44 6.79 2.96
C LYS A 339 7.80 7.14 2.34
N LEU A 340 7.79 7.87 1.23
CA LEU A 340 9.02 8.27 0.53
C LEU A 340 9.82 9.32 1.32
N ASP A 341 9.16 10.04 2.24
CA ASP A 341 9.73 11.02 3.18
C ASP A 341 10.49 10.39 4.35
N GLY A 342 10.27 9.10 4.62
CA GLY A 342 10.91 8.39 5.73
C GLY A 342 12.16 7.61 5.34
N THR A 343 12.65 7.73 4.10
CA THR A 343 13.67 6.81 3.58
C THR A 343 14.66 7.46 2.62
N ALA A 344 15.94 7.09 2.75
CA ALA A 344 16.99 7.38 1.78
C ALA A 344 16.99 6.41 0.58
N LYS A 345 16.06 5.44 0.56
CA LYS A 345 15.94 4.38 -0.46
C LYS A 345 15.10 4.84 -1.66
N GLY A 346 15.40 6.01 -2.20
CA GLY A 346 14.67 6.58 -3.34
C GLY A 346 14.76 5.71 -4.61
N GLY A 347 15.80 4.87 -4.73
CA GLY A 347 16.05 4.05 -5.91
C GLY A 347 15.02 2.96 -6.17
N ILE A 348 14.17 2.63 -5.18
CA ILE A 348 13.14 1.61 -5.30
C ILE A 348 12.19 1.84 -6.49
N ILE A 349 12.01 3.10 -6.91
CA ILE A 349 11.23 3.49 -8.10
C ILE A 349 11.75 2.79 -9.35
N VAL A 350 13.07 2.84 -9.58
CA VAL A 350 13.71 2.27 -10.76
C VAL A 350 13.45 0.77 -10.82
N GLN A 351 13.63 0.08 -9.70
CA GLN A 351 13.43 -1.36 -9.63
C GLN A 351 11.97 -1.76 -9.84
N VAL A 352 11.04 -1.10 -9.14
CA VAL A 352 9.62 -1.47 -9.21
C VAL A 352 9.08 -1.27 -10.63
N GLN A 353 9.45 -0.19 -11.31
CA GLN A 353 9.01 0.02 -12.69
C GLN A 353 9.60 -1.02 -13.65
N ARG A 354 10.88 -1.35 -13.51
CA ARG A 354 11.53 -2.39 -14.32
C ARG A 354 10.90 -3.75 -14.12
N GLU A 355 10.59 -4.08 -12.87
CA GLU A 355 10.02 -5.37 -12.49
C GLU A 355 8.57 -5.53 -12.96
N LEU A 356 7.75 -4.49 -12.83
CA LEU A 356 6.32 -4.58 -13.14
C LEU A 356 5.96 -4.08 -14.55
N GLY A 357 6.84 -3.36 -15.20
CA GLY A 357 6.58 -2.75 -16.52
C GLY A 357 5.53 -1.64 -16.49
N VAL A 358 5.25 -1.04 -15.32
CA VAL A 358 4.22 0.00 -15.15
C VAL A 358 4.78 1.24 -14.44
N PRO A 359 4.26 2.44 -14.73
CA PRO A 359 4.78 3.67 -14.16
C PRO A 359 4.40 3.88 -12.70
N VAL A 360 5.29 4.51 -11.93
CA VAL A 360 4.89 5.23 -10.72
C VAL A 360 4.08 6.47 -11.13
N LYS A 361 2.86 6.58 -10.63
CA LYS A 361 1.93 7.68 -10.93
C LYS A 361 1.75 8.63 -9.75
N LEU A 362 1.87 8.11 -8.53
CA LEU A 362 1.63 8.86 -7.29
C LEU A 362 2.72 8.59 -6.26
N VAL A 363 3.01 9.61 -5.46
CA VAL A 363 3.93 9.52 -4.31
C VAL A 363 3.31 10.14 -3.06
N GLY A 364 3.40 9.42 -1.94
CA GLY A 364 3.02 9.86 -0.60
C GLY A 364 4.25 10.28 0.21
N LEU A 365 4.18 11.44 0.84
CA LEU A 365 5.34 12.16 1.42
C LEU A 365 5.16 12.56 2.89
N GLY A 366 4.27 11.86 3.57
CA GLY A 366 3.99 12.11 4.97
C GLY A 366 2.57 11.75 5.35
N GLU A 367 2.23 12.06 6.59
CA GLU A 367 0.98 11.66 7.22
C GLU A 367 -0.16 12.67 7.01
N GLY A 368 0.15 13.89 6.54
CA GLY A 368 -0.83 14.94 6.33
C GLY A 368 -1.86 14.58 5.24
N PRO A 369 -3.08 15.12 5.31
CA PRO A 369 -4.16 14.76 4.40
C PRO A 369 -3.91 15.16 2.94
N ASP A 370 -3.04 16.14 2.71
CA ASP A 370 -2.65 16.61 1.37
C ASP A 370 -1.27 16.10 0.93
N ASP A 371 -0.66 15.17 1.69
CA ASP A 371 0.65 14.59 1.41
C ASP A 371 0.52 13.39 0.43
N LEU A 372 -0.08 13.64 -0.73
CA LEU A 372 -0.12 12.77 -1.91
C LEU A 372 0.01 13.66 -3.15
N ALA A 373 0.95 13.35 -4.04
CA ALA A 373 1.21 14.14 -5.24
C ALA A 373 1.40 13.24 -6.47
N PRO A 374 1.14 13.76 -7.68
CA PRO A 374 1.59 13.13 -8.92
C PRO A 374 3.11 12.92 -8.90
N PHE A 375 3.56 11.82 -9.48
CA PHE A 375 4.99 11.56 -9.63
C PHE A 375 5.55 12.29 -10.86
N ASP A 376 6.58 13.09 -10.63
CA ASP A 376 7.33 13.80 -11.66
C ASP A 376 8.80 13.30 -11.61
N PRO A 377 9.27 12.59 -12.65
CA PRO A 377 10.63 12.05 -12.70
C PRO A 377 11.71 13.10 -12.54
N GLU A 378 11.56 14.28 -13.16
CA GLU A 378 12.56 15.34 -13.11
C GLU A 378 12.65 15.91 -11.70
N VAL A 379 11.51 16.25 -11.10
CA VAL A 379 11.44 16.73 -9.73
C VAL A 379 12.01 15.71 -8.75
N PHE A 380 11.74 14.43 -8.97
CA PHE A 380 12.26 13.37 -8.13
C PHE A 380 13.78 13.25 -8.24
N VAL A 381 14.32 13.11 -9.46
CA VAL A 381 15.77 13.00 -9.66
C VAL A 381 16.50 14.26 -9.18
N ASP A 382 15.95 15.44 -9.45
CA ASP A 382 16.51 16.69 -8.97
C ASP A 382 16.53 16.75 -7.44
N ALA A 383 15.49 16.26 -6.77
CA ALA A 383 15.49 16.20 -5.31
C ALA A 383 16.49 15.16 -4.76
N VAL A 384 16.69 14.04 -5.47
CA VAL A 384 17.70 13.02 -5.11
C VAL A 384 19.12 13.57 -5.22
N LEU A 385 19.39 14.41 -6.22
CA LEU A 385 20.73 14.93 -6.51
C LEU A 385 21.04 16.26 -5.81
N ASN A 386 20.06 17.14 -5.64
CA ASN A 386 20.26 18.54 -5.23
C ASN A 386 19.94 18.81 -3.76
N GLY A 387 20.27 17.86 -2.86
CA GLY A 387 20.13 18.06 -1.41
C GLY A 387 20.65 19.44 -1.01
N SER A 388 19.73 20.33 -0.63
CA SER A 388 19.98 21.74 -0.29
C SER A 388 19.76 21.99 1.18
#